data_AF-A0A7X6T567-F1
#
_entry.id   AF-A0A7X6T567-F1
#
_cell.length_a   1.000
_cell.length_b   1.000
_cell.length_c   1.000
_cell.angle_alpha   90.00
_cell.angle_beta   90.00
_cell.angle_gamma   90.00
#
_symmetry.space_group_name_H-M   'P 1'
#
loop_
_entity.id
_entity.type
_entity.pdbx_description
1 polymer ?
#
loop_
_entity_poly.entity_id
_entity_poly.type
_entity_poly.pdbx_seq_one_letter_code
_entity_poly.pdbx_strand_id
1 'polypeptide(L)'
;FGNYTYIVPKSFSTTLCVMQFYKALEVELTKEIAEHIFFGLATDTGFLKFIGPYRGETFHLIGELVELGVSPNDIFNKMEGGNTLISQKFLGTLLLRAESHLGGRLMVVEEEPADAINYDLSDRPSDLLYAHLLGVDKVEVVLYFKFVEEGVWEIGFRSSHFSTIDVGAISATLNGGGHRKAAGATVENDLKELKMLLIKQIEQEFNKN
;
A
#
# COMPACT_ATOMS: atom_id res chain seq x y z
N PHE A 1 20.16 -12.38 11.31
CA PHE A 1 21.16 -13.33 11.82
C PHE A 1 21.09 -13.34 13.34
N GLY A 2 21.25 -14.50 13.97
CA GLY A 2 21.20 -14.68 15.42
C GLY A 2 21.55 -16.13 15.80
N ASN A 3 21.86 -16.41 17.07
CA ASN A 3 22.22 -17.74 17.54
C ASN A 3 21.08 -18.77 17.40
N TYR A 4 19.83 -18.31 17.44
CA TYR A 4 18.64 -19.12 17.20
C TYR A 4 17.74 -18.43 16.18
N THR A 5 17.05 -19.22 15.36
CA THR A 5 16.20 -18.73 14.29
C THR A 5 14.90 -19.53 14.28
N TYR A 6 13.78 -18.81 14.33
CA TYR A 6 12.43 -19.39 14.20
C TYR A 6 11.74 -18.69 13.02
N ILE A 7 11.64 -19.39 11.90
CA ILE A 7 11.07 -18.86 10.65
C ILE A 7 9.90 -19.76 10.27
N VAL A 8 8.73 -19.14 10.10
CA VAL A 8 7.50 -19.80 9.63
C VAL A 8 7.11 -19.15 8.29
N PRO A 9 7.63 -19.63 7.15
CA PRO A 9 7.46 -18.96 5.85
C PRO A 9 6.02 -18.79 5.39
N LYS A 10 5.10 -19.63 5.91
CA LYS A 10 3.68 -19.59 5.58
C LYS A 10 2.86 -18.69 6.52
N SER A 11 3.49 -18.07 7.52
CA SER A 11 2.80 -17.13 8.38
C SER A 11 2.62 -15.79 7.66
N PHE A 12 1.42 -15.24 7.73
CA PHE A 12 1.08 -13.94 7.15
C PHE A 12 1.32 -12.79 8.12
N SER A 13 1.68 -13.09 9.38
CA SER A 13 2.11 -12.09 10.34
C SER A 13 3.06 -12.67 11.37
N THR A 14 4.01 -11.86 11.83
CA THR A 14 4.89 -12.25 12.95
C THR A 14 4.10 -12.38 14.25
N THR A 15 2.97 -11.68 14.40
CA THR A 15 2.13 -11.76 15.60
C THR A 15 1.52 -13.16 15.80
N LEU A 16 1.23 -13.89 14.71
CA LEU A 16 0.81 -15.29 14.78
C LEU A 16 1.92 -16.20 15.35
N CYS A 17 3.18 -15.93 15.02
CA CYS A 17 4.32 -16.64 15.59
C CYS A 17 4.49 -16.30 17.07
N VAL A 18 4.37 -15.01 17.43
CA VAL A 18 4.42 -14.54 18.82
C VAL A 18 3.34 -15.22 19.67
N MET A 19 2.12 -15.33 19.16
CA MET A 19 1.02 -16.01 19.83
C MET A 19 1.28 -17.49 20.10
N GLN A 20 2.01 -18.18 19.21
CA GLN A 20 2.41 -19.57 19.46
C GLN A 20 3.34 -19.67 20.68
N PHE A 21 4.21 -18.70 20.92
CA PHE A 21 5.05 -18.66 22.12
C PHE A 21 4.24 -18.39 23.39
N TYR A 22 3.29 -17.44 23.37
CA TYR A 22 2.40 -17.20 24.50
C TYR A 22 1.63 -18.47 24.90
N LYS A 23 1.09 -19.18 23.90
CA LYS A 23 0.38 -20.45 24.13
C LYS A 23 1.31 -21.54 24.65
N ALA A 24 2.51 -21.70 24.06
CA ALA A 24 3.47 -22.74 24.46
C ALA A 24 4.10 -22.51 25.84
N LEU A 25 4.22 -21.26 26.27
CA LEU A 25 4.77 -20.87 27.58
C LEU A 25 3.68 -20.69 28.65
N GLU A 26 2.42 -20.89 28.29
CA GLU A 26 1.25 -20.70 29.19
C GLU A 26 1.22 -19.31 29.84
N VAL A 27 1.63 -18.28 29.09
CA VAL A 27 1.63 -16.89 29.55
C VAL A 27 0.29 -16.24 29.25
N GLU A 28 -0.37 -15.70 30.27
CA GLU A 28 -1.62 -14.96 30.10
C GLU A 28 -1.40 -13.64 29.35
N LEU A 29 -2.32 -13.34 28.43
CA LEU A 29 -2.32 -12.09 27.69
C LEU A 29 -3.05 -10.99 28.47
N THR A 30 -2.37 -9.89 28.71
CA THR A 30 -3.06 -8.66 29.12
C THR A 30 -3.78 -8.06 27.91
N LYS A 31 -4.81 -7.25 28.17
CA LYS A 31 -5.50 -6.49 27.10
C LYS A 31 -4.51 -5.65 26.28
N GLU A 32 -3.55 -5.00 26.93
CA GLU A 32 -2.53 -4.18 26.25
C GLU A 32 -1.69 -5.02 25.27
N ILE A 33 -1.21 -6.19 25.69
CA ILE A 33 -0.48 -7.10 24.80
C ILE A 33 -1.38 -7.55 23.66
N ALA A 34 -2.63 -7.91 23.97
CA ALA A 34 -3.61 -8.32 22.97
C ALA A 34 -3.87 -7.22 21.91
N GLU A 35 -3.93 -5.94 22.32
CA GLU A 35 -4.05 -4.81 21.40
C GLU A 35 -2.86 -4.71 20.44
N HIS A 36 -1.63 -4.88 20.94
CA HIS A 36 -0.43 -4.85 20.09
C HIS A 36 -0.39 -6.02 19.11
N ILE A 37 -0.79 -7.22 19.56
CA ILE A 37 -0.88 -8.41 18.71
C ILE A 37 -1.94 -8.21 17.62
N PHE A 38 -3.12 -7.69 17.96
CA PHE A 38 -4.13 -7.37 16.94
C PHE A 38 -3.59 -6.30 16.00
N PHE A 39 -3.03 -5.19 16.49
CA PHE A 39 -2.53 -4.13 15.63
C PHE A 39 -1.50 -4.65 14.61
N GLY A 40 -0.52 -5.45 15.04
CA GLY A 40 0.46 -6.04 14.11
C GLY A 40 -0.15 -7.04 13.13
N LEU A 41 -1.14 -7.83 13.57
CA LEU A 41 -1.90 -8.71 12.67
C LEU A 41 -2.68 -7.90 11.63
N ALA A 42 -3.32 -6.82 12.05
CA ALA A 42 -4.09 -5.93 11.20
C ALA A 42 -3.19 -5.27 10.16
N THR A 43 -2.04 -4.71 10.54
CA THR A 43 -1.13 -4.07 9.59
C THR A 43 -0.59 -5.04 8.55
N ASP A 44 -0.16 -6.24 8.96
CA ASP A 44 0.40 -7.24 8.04
C ASP A 44 -0.64 -7.80 7.06
N THR A 45 -1.91 -7.79 7.45
CA THR A 45 -3.01 -8.35 6.65
C THR A 45 -3.85 -7.29 5.94
N GLY A 46 -3.49 -6.00 6.06
CA GLY A 46 -4.31 -4.90 5.57
C GLY A 46 -5.70 -4.91 6.18
N PHE A 47 -5.80 -5.09 7.49
CA PHE A 47 -7.05 -5.31 8.21
C PHE A 47 -7.88 -6.42 7.57
N LEU A 48 -7.25 -7.58 7.37
CA LEU A 48 -7.81 -8.78 6.73
C LEU A 48 -8.00 -8.71 5.20
N LYS A 49 -7.77 -7.56 4.55
CA LYS A 49 -7.88 -7.40 3.07
C LYS A 49 -7.01 -8.39 2.30
N PHE A 50 -5.87 -8.81 2.85
CA PHE A 50 -4.86 -9.64 2.17
C PHE A 50 -4.85 -11.10 2.64
N ILE A 51 -5.83 -11.51 3.46
CA ILE A 51 -5.96 -12.89 3.91
C ILE A 51 -6.49 -13.78 2.77
N GLY A 52 -5.75 -14.85 2.47
CA GLY A 52 -6.16 -15.87 1.49
C GLY A 52 -6.98 -17.03 2.10
N PRO A 53 -7.43 -17.98 1.26
CA PRO A 53 -8.11 -19.19 1.72
C PRO A 53 -7.29 -20.02 2.72
N TYR A 54 -7.99 -20.80 3.55
CA TYR A 54 -7.39 -21.71 4.54
C TYR A 54 -6.57 -20.99 5.62
N ARG A 55 -7.05 -19.83 6.09
CA ARG A 55 -6.46 -19.00 7.15
C ARG A 55 -7.41 -18.76 8.33
N GLY A 56 -8.14 -19.81 8.70
CA GLY A 56 -9.11 -19.75 9.79
C GLY A 56 -8.46 -19.38 11.12
N GLU A 57 -7.20 -19.74 11.33
CA GLU A 57 -6.41 -19.42 12.53
C GLU A 57 -6.33 -17.91 12.80
N THR A 58 -6.32 -17.07 11.77
CA THR A 58 -6.32 -15.61 11.92
C THR A 58 -7.60 -15.12 12.57
N PHE A 59 -8.76 -15.66 12.13
CA PHE A 59 -10.05 -15.28 12.68
C PHE A 59 -10.25 -15.82 14.09
N HIS A 60 -9.76 -17.03 14.38
CA HIS A 60 -9.78 -17.58 15.74
C HIS A 60 -8.96 -16.71 16.69
N LEU A 61 -7.75 -16.31 16.29
CA LEU A 61 -6.93 -15.40 17.08
C LEU A 61 -7.65 -14.07 17.33
N ILE A 62 -8.24 -13.46 16.30
CA ILE A 62 -8.98 -12.21 16.48
C ILE A 62 -10.12 -12.39 17.49
N GLY A 63 -10.86 -13.49 17.42
CA GLY A 63 -11.88 -13.83 18.42
C GLY A 63 -11.32 -13.87 19.85
N GLU A 64 -10.20 -14.59 20.05
CA GLU A 64 -9.52 -14.65 21.36
C GLU A 64 -9.11 -13.25 21.87
N LEU A 65 -8.58 -12.40 20.99
CA LEU A 65 -8.14 -11.04 21.37
C LEU A 65 -9.34 -10.13 21.70
N VAL A 66 -10.46 -10.29 21.00
CA VAL A 66 -11.70 -9.54 21.26
C VAL A 66 -12.32 -9.96 22.60
N GLU A 67 -12.29 -11.25 22.96
CA GLU A 67 -12.73 -11.73 24.28
C GLU A 67 -11.90 -11.11 25.43
N LEU A 68 -10.63 -10.75 25.16
CA LEU A 68 -9.78 -10.00 26.11
C LEU A 68 -10.09 -8.48 26.14
N GLY A 69 -11.10 -8.02 25.41
CA GLY A 69 -11.58 -6.65 25.40
C GLY A 69 -10.90 -5.73 24.39
N VAL A 70 -10.20 -6.27 23.39
CA VAL A 70 -9.66 -5.49 22.26
C VAL A 70 -10.80 -5.12 21.31
N SER A 71 -10.87 -3.84 20.92
CA SER A 71 -11.86 -3.33 19.96
C SER A 71 -11.30 -3.33 18.54
N PRO A 72 -11.84 -4.13 17.60
CA PRO A 72 -11.44 -4.06 16.19
C PRO A 72 -11.60 -2.65 15.61
N ASN A 73 -12.64 -1.93 16.04
CA ASN A 73 -12.88 -0.55 15.61
C ASN A 73 -11.75 0.38 16.06
N ASP A 74 -11.28 0.26 17.30
CA ASP A 74 -10.18 1.09 17.80
C ASP A 74 -8.87 0.75 17.09
N ILE A 75 -8.64 -0.53 16.81
CA ILE A 75 -7.48 -0.98 16.01
C ILE A 75 -7.55 -0.40 14.60
N PHE A 76 -8.72 -0.44 13.95
CA PHE A 76 -8.91 0.14 12.62
C PHE A 76 -8.67 1.66 12.65
N ASN A 77 -9.24 2.38 13.61
CA ASN A 77 -9.04 3.82 13.76
C ASN A 77 -7.58 4.19 14.06
N LYS A 78 -6.85 3.37 14.82
CA LYS A 78 -5.40 3.54 15.01
C LYS A 78 -4.62 3.33 13.71
N MET A 79 -5.11 2.46 12.82
CA MET A 79 -4.42 2.08 11.57
C MET A 79 -4.71 3.06 10.42
N GLU A 80 -5.96 3.46 10.25
CA GLU A 80 -6.45 4.20 9.05
C GLU A 80 -6.99 5.60 9.41
N GLY A 81 -7.09 5.92 10.71
CA GLY A 81 -7.51 7.24 11.18
C GLY A 81 -6.42 8.30 11.04
N GLY A 82 -6.69 9.50 11.58
CA GLY A 82 -5.73 10.61 11.58
C GLY A 82 -5.66 11.40 10.27
N ASN A 83 -6.47 11.06 9.27
CA ASN A 83 -6.58 11.84 8.04
C ASN A 83 -7.14 13.24 8.30
N THR A 84 -6.43 14.26 7.83
CA THR A 84 -6.86 15.66 7.95
C THR A 84 -7.88 16.00 6.87
N LEU A 85 -8.75 17.00 7.12
CA LEU A 85 -9.69 17.45 6.09
C LEU A 85 -8.97 18.00 4.84
N ILE A 86 -7.79 18.59 5.02
CA ILE A 86 -6.97 19.10 3.92
C ILE A 86 -6.42 17.97 3.05
N SER A 87 -5.94 16.86 3.64
CA SER A 87 -5.49 15.70 2.86
C SER A 87 -6.65 15.04 2.10
N GLN A 88 -7.86 15.01 2.68
CA GLN A 88 -9.06 14.51 1.99
C GLN A 88 -9.49 15.39 0.82
N LYS A 89 -9.36 16.73 0.95
CA LYS A 89 -9.62 17.65 -0.17
C LYS A 89 -8.57 17.49 -1.27
N PHE A 90 -7.31 17.28 -0.90
CA PHE A 90 -6.26 17.01 -1.88
C PHE A 90 -6.53 15.70 -2.63
N LEU A 91 -6.93 14.65 -1.91
CA LEU A 91 -7.35 13.37 -2.49
C LEU A 91 -8.46 13.58 -3.52
N GLY A 92 -9.50 14.36 -3.18
CA GLY A 92 -10.58 14.68 -4.10
C GLY A 92 -10.08 15.38 -5.37
N THR A 93 -9.16 16.32 -5.24
CA THR A 93 -8.52 17.00 -6.38
C THR A 93 -7.79 15.99 -7.28
N LEU A 94 -6.95 15.14 -6.69
CA LEU A 94 -6.17 14.14 -7.42
C LEU A 94 -7.07 13.09 -8.11
N LEU A 95 -8.14 12.65 -7.46
CA LEU A 95 -9.12 11.72 -8.05
C LEU A 95 -9.83 12.32 -9.26
N LEU A 96 -10.14 13.63 -9.23
CA LEU A 96 -10.74 14.32 -10.39
C LEU A 96 -9.77 14.46 -11.56
N ARG A 97 -8.46 14.52 -11.30
CA ARG A 97 -7.40 14.57 -12.31
C ARG A 97 -6.96 13.20 -12.83
N ALA A 98 -7.44 12.10 -12.26
CA ALA A 98 -7.01 10.76 -12.66
C ALA A 98 -7.47 10.42 -14.09
N GLU A 99 -6.53 10.00 -14.93
CA GLU A 99 -6.75 9.63 -16.32
C GLU A 99 -6.62 8.11 -16.51
N SER A 100 -7.53 7.55 -17.31
CA SER A 100 -7.55 6.12 -17.62
C SER A 100 -6.88 5.84 -18.96
N HIS A 101 -5.99 4.84 -18.98
CA HIS A 101 -5.25 4.40 -20.16
C HIS A 101 -5.36 2.88 -20.34
N LEU A 102 -4.94 2.40 -21.52
CA LEU A 102 -4.80 0.97 -21.83
C LEU A 102 -6.09 0.17 -21.57
N GLY A 103 -7.24 0.72 -21.97
CA GLY A 103 -8.54 0.08 -21.82
C GLY A 103 -9.03 -0.04 -20.38
N GLY A 104 -8.61 0.86 -19.48
CA GLY A 104 -9.00 0.85 -18.07
C GLY A 104 -8.01 0.16 -17.13
N ARG A 105 -6.93 -0.41 -17.67
CA ARG A 105 -5.96 -1.21 -16.89
C ARG A 105 -4.89 -0.35 -16.20
N LEU A 106 -4.70 0.89 -16.67
CA LEU A 106 -3.71 1.82 -16.14
C LEU A 106 -4.41 3.13 -15.74
N MET A 107 -4.19 3.59 -14.51
CA MET A 107 -4.54 4.93 -14.08
C MET A 107 -3.29 5.79 -13.93
N VAL A 108 -3.35 7.02 -14.42
CA VAL A 108 -2.28 8.02 -14.31
C VAL A 108 -2.84 9.25 -13.63
N VAL A 109 -2.15 9.74 -12.61
CA VAL A 109 -2.53 10.95 -11.89
C VAL A 109 -1.29 11.78 -11.61
N GLU A 110 -1.42 13.11 -11.65
CA GLU A 110 -0.32 14.03 -11.38
C GLU A 110 -0.73 15.15 -10.43
N GLU A 111 0.26 15.65 -9.70
CA GLU A 111 0.19 16.94 -9.05
C GLU A 111 0.52 18.05 -10.05
N GLU A 112 -0.04 19.22 -9.81
CA GLU A 112 0.32 20.45 -10.51
C GLU A 112 1.22 21.31 -9.60
N PRO A 113 2.08 22.19 -10.16
CA PRO A 113 2.90 23.11 -9.35
C PRO A 113 2.08 23.97 -8.38
N ALA A 114 0.83 24.29 -8.74
CA ALA A 114 -0.08 25.06 -7.90
C ALA A 114 -0.56 24.29 -6.65
N ASP A 115 -0.47 22.96 -6.64
CA ASP A 115 -0.83 22.15 -5.46
C ASP A 115 0.16 22.38 -4.32
N ALA A 116 1.45 22.59 -4.63
CA ALA A 116 2.49 22.86 -3.63
C ALA A 116 2.29 24.21 -2.90
N ILE A 117 1.40 25.07 -3.38
CA ILE A 117 0.99 26.31 -2.70
C ILE A 117 -0.10 26.05 -1.66
N ASN A 118 -0.96 25.05 -1.92
CA ASN A 118 -2.17 24.79 -1.14
C ASN A 118 -2.06 23.59 -0.19
N TYR A 119 -1.07 22.71 -0.42
CA TYR A 119 -0.89 21.46 0.30
C TYR A 119 0.58 21.26 0.67
N ASP A 120 0.82 20.84 1.91
CA ASP A 120 2.15 20.44 2.35
C ASP A 120 2.46 19.01 1.91
N LEU A 121 3.75 18.63 1.94
CA LEU A 121 4.16 17.24 1.66
C LEU A 121 3.47 16.22 2.60
N SER A 122 3.18 16.62 3.85
CA SER A 122 2.46 15.79 4.82
C SER A 122 0.98 15.60 4.50
N ASP A 123 0.40 16.45 3.63
CA ASP A 123 -1.00 16.34 3.23
C ASP A 123 -1.20 15.35 2.08
N ARG A 124 -0.12 14.86 1.45
CA ARG A 124 -0.18 13.93 0.31
C ARG A 124 -0.92 12.64 0.69
N PRO A 125 -2.09 12.37 0.12
CA PRO A 125 -2.91 11.21 0.48
C PRO A 125 -2.50 9.97 -0.32
N SER A 126 -1.20 9.73 -0.48
CA SER A 126 -0.66 8.76 -1.45
C SER A 126 -1.29 7.38 -1.32
N ASP A 127 -1.32 6.81 -0.11
CA ASP A 127 -1.84 5.46 0.11
C ASP A 127 -3.35 5.36 -0.15
N LEU A 128 -4.13 6.35 0.27
CA LEU A 128 -5.56 6.42 -0.04
C LEU A 128 -5.80 6.57 -1.55
N LEU A 129 -5.04 7.43 -2.23
CA LEU A 129 -5.14 7.62 -3.68
C LEU A 129 -4.91 6.30 -4.42
N TYR A 130 -3.86 5.57 -4.06
CA TYR A 130 -3.62 4.24 -4.64
C TYR A 130 -4.74 3.26 -4.32
N ALA A 131 -5.23 3.22 -3.08
CA ALA A 131 -6.32 2.32 -2.69
C ALA A 131 -7.60 2.61 -3.49
N HIS A 132 -7.95 3.89 -3.68
CA HIS A 132 -9.11 4.27 -4.48
C HIS A 132 -8.94 3.94 -5.97
N LEU A 133 -7.79 4.30 -6.57
CA LEU A 133 -7.57 4.09 -8.00
C LEU A 133 -7.39 2.61 -8.37
N LEU A 134 -6.72 1.81 -7.53
CA LEU A 134 -6.64 0.35 -7.71
C LEU A 134 -7.98 -0.35 -7.45
N GLY A 135 -8.89 0.28 -6.71
CA GLY A 135 -10.24 -0.22 -6.47
C GLY A 135 -11.19 -0.01 -7.66
N VAL A 136 -10.80 0.76 -8.68
CA VAL A 136 -11.59 0.92 -9.90
C VAL A 136 -11.54 -0.38 -10.72
N ASP A 137 -12.68 -0.75 -11.31
CA ASP A 137 -12.81 -1.98 -12.10
C ASP A 137 -11.71 -2.11 -13.15
N LYS A 138 -11.10 -3.30 -13.25
CA LYS A 138 -10.02 -3.69 -14.17
C LYS A 138 -8.68 -2.97 -13.99
N VAL A 139 -8.54 -2.01 -13.08
CA VAL A 139 -7.26 -1.32 -12.89
C VAL A 139 -6.23 -2.30 -12.35
N GLU A 140 -5.09 -2.34 -13.03
CA GLU A 140 -3.96 -3.19 -12.70
C GLU A 140 -2.77 -2.40 -12.20
N VAL A 141 -2.55 -1.19 -12.72
CA VAL A 141 -1.41 -0.33 -12.39
C VAL A 141 -1.89 1.10 -12.19
N VAL A 142 -1.32 1.78 -11.19
CA VAL A 142 -1.49 3.21 -10.93
C VAL A 142 -0.12 3.87 -10.93
N LEU A 143 0.02 4.95 -11.70
CA LEU A 143 1.15 5.87 -11.65
C LEU A 143 0.71 7.19 -11.04
N TYR A 144 1.47 7.65 -10.04
CA TYR A 144 1.26 8.94 -9.41
C TYR A 144 2.52 9.79 -9.54
N PHE A 145 2.42 10.86 -10.33
CA PHE A 145 3.48 11.83 -10.57
C PHE A 145 3.37 12.97 -9.57
N LYS A 146 4.28 13.00 -8.59
CA LYS A 146 4.31 14.02 -7.55
C LYS A 146 5.29 15.11 -7.96
N PHE A 147 4.84 16.35 -7.84
CA PHE A 147 5.65 17.51 -8.19
C PHE A 147 6.72 17.71 -7.11
N VAL A 148 7.97 17.91 -7.51
CA VAL A 148 9.06 18.29 -6.59
C VAL A 148 9.49 19.71 -6.91
N GLU A 149 9.91 19.92 -8.15
CA GLU A 149 10.20 21.23 -8.73
C GLU A 149 10.08 21.14 -10.26
N GLU A 150 10.25 22.26 -10.96
CA GLU A 150 10.12 22.30 -12.41
C GLU A 150 11.09 21.31 -13.09
N GLY A 151 10.54 20.35 -13.83
CA GLY A 151 11.31 19.29 -14.49
C GLY A 151 11.74 18.14 -13.58
N VAL A 152 11.39 18.13 -12.29
CA VAL A 152 11.71 17.06 -11.33
C VAL A 152 10.44 16.44 -10.76
N TRP A 153 10.30 15.12 -10.93
CA TRP A 153 9.12 14.38 -10.52
C TRP A 153 9.47 13.17 -9.68
N GLU A 154 8.77 12.98 -8.56
CA GLU A 154 8.74 11.72 -7.83
C GLU A 154 7.57 10.89 -8.35
N ILE A 155 7.86 9.76 -8.98
CA ILE A 155 6.87 8.85 -9.53
C ILE A 155 6.68 7.71 -8.56
N GLY A 156 5.47 7.55 -8.05
CA GLY A 156 5.09 6.37 -7.31
C GLY A 156 4.31 5.38 -8.18
N PHE A 157 4.64 4.10 -8.01
CA PHE A 157 4.07 3.00 -8.76
C PHE A 157 3.35 2.06 -7.81
N ARG A 158 2.12 1.68 -8.15
CA ARG A 158 1.41 0.58 -7.49
C ARG A 158 0.75 -0.32 -8.51
N SER A 159 0.68 -1.60 -8.20
CA SER A 159 -0.11 -2.56 -8.99
C SER A 159 -1.05 -3.36 -8.11
N SER A 160 -2.21 -3.73 -8.65
CA SER A 160 -3.19 -4.56 -7.96
C SER A 160 -2.61 -5.94 -7.62
N HIS A 161 -3.21 -6.62 -6.64
CA HIS A 161 -2.74 -7.96 -6.25
C HIS A 161 -2.82 -8.97 -7.41
N PHE A 162 -3.86 -8.89 -8.24
CA PHE A 162 -4.07 -9.80 -9.36
C PHE A 162 -3.24 -9.45 -10.60
N SER A 163 -2.71 -8.22 -10.69
CA SER A 163 -1.87 -7.84 -11.82
C SER A 163 -0.60 -8.70 -11.88
N THR A 164 -0.18 -9.07 -13.08
CA THR A 164 1.11 -9.76 -13.29
C THR A 164 2.28 -8.79 -13.45
N ILE A 165 2.02 -7.48 -13.53
CA ILE A 165 3.04 -6.47 -13.82
C ILE A 165 3.99 -6.28 -12.63
N ASP A 166 5.28 -6.17 -12.93
CA ASP A 166 6.33 -5.89 -11.95
C ASP A 166 6.71 -4.42 -11.99
N VAL A 167 6.08 -3.62 -11.11
CA VAL A 167 6.34 -2.17 -11.08
C VAL A 167 7.71 -1.83 -10.49
N GLY A 168 8.29 -2.74 -9.70
CA GLY A 168 9.66 -2.59 -9.20
C GLY A 168 10.69 -2.65 -10.32
N ALA A 169 10.52 -3.60 -11.24
CA ALA A 169 11.36 -3.71 -12.43
C ALA A 169 11.24 -2.48 -13.35
N ILE A 170 10.02 -1.95 -13.54
CA ILE A 170 9.79 -0.71 -14.31
C ILE A 170 10.46 0.48 -13.61
N SER A 171 10.28 0.63 -12.31
CA SER A 171 10.90 1.71 -11.54
C SER A 171 12.44 1.66 -11.59
N ALA A 172 13.03 0.47 -11.59
CA ALA A 172 14.48 0.30 -11.70
C ALA A 172 15.05 0.79 -13.04
N THR A 173 14.28 0.82 -14.13
CA THR A 173 14.75 1.39 -15.41
C THR A 173 14.89 2.92 -15.37
N LEU A 174 14.35 3.57 -14.33
CA LEU A 174 14.45 5.00 -14.07
C LEU A 174 15.40 5.31 -12.90
N ASN A 175 16.34 4.41 -12.58
CA ASN A 175 17.20 4.49 -11.40
C ASN A 175 16.44 4.54 -10.06
N GLY A 176 15.17 4.11 -10.06
CA GLY A 176 14.37 3.94 -8.86
C GLY A 176 14.55 2.55 -8.24
N GLY A 177 13.54 2.14 -7.48
CA GLY A 177 13.50 0.81 -6.90
C GLY A 177 12.23 0.54 -6.09
N GLY A 178 12.16 -0.67 -5.55
CA GLY A 178 11.05 -1.10 -4.70
C GLY A 178 10.70 -2.56 -4.91
N HIS A 179 9.48 -2.91 -4.50
CA HIS A 179 8.94 -4.25 -4.64
C HIS A 179 8.10 -4.39 -5.90
N ARG A 180 7.86 -5.64 -6.30
CA ARG A 180 7.01 -5.99 -7.45
C ARG A 180 5.67 -5.26 -7.51
N LYS A 181 5.08 -4.95 -6.35
CA LYS A 181 3.75 -4.33 -6.21
C LYS A 181 3.76 -2.85 -5.85
N ALA A 182 4.91 -2.33 -5.42
CA ALA A 182 5.04 -0.99 -4.89
C ALA A 182 6.48 -0.50 -5.06
N ALA A 183 6.65 0.55 -5.86
CA ALA A 183 7.96 1.11 -6.19
C ALA A 183 7.91 2.64 -6.33
N GLY A 184 9.07 3.25 -6.48
CA GLY A 184 9.21 4.69 -6.65
C GLY A 184 10.51 5.08 -7.35
N ALA A 185 10.46 6.15 -8.14
CA ALA A 185 11.62 6.74 -8.80
C ALA A 185 11.53 8.27 -8.77
N THR A 186 12.66 8.95 -8.65
CA THR A 186 12.73 10.41 -8.85
C THR A 186 13.48 10.68 -10.13
N VAL A 187 12.89 11.47 -11.02
CA VAL A 187 13.40 11.65 -12.39
C VAL A 187 13.38 13.13 -12.75
N GLU A 188 14.51 13.61 -13.29
CA GLU A 188 14.62 14.88 -14.00
C GLU A 188 14.23 14.68 -15.46
N ASN A 189 13.01 15.07 -15.83
CA ASN A 189 12.54 15.04 -17.21
C ASN A 189 11.26 15.87 -17.41
N ASP A 190 10.91 16.14 -18.66
CA ASP A 190 9.59 16.63 -19.02
C ASP A 190 8.51 15.59 -18.65
N LEU A 191 7.44 16.08 -18.00
CA LEU A 191 6.36 15.25 -17.49
C LEU A 191 5.63 14.49 -18.60
N LYS A 192 5.41 15.14 -19.75
CA LYS A 192 4.70 14.54 -20.88
C LYS A 192 5.54 13.44 -21.50
N GLU A 193 6.84 13.67 -21.69
CA GLU A 193 7.78 12.64 -22.15
C GLU A 193 7.82 11.44 -21.21
N LEU A 194 7.87 11.70 -19.90
CA LEU A 194 7.91 10.67 -18.88
C LEU A 194 6.62 9.83 -18.82
N LYS A 195 5.45 10.48 -18.91
CA LYS A 195 4.16 9.81 -19.04
C LYS A 195 4.11 8.92 -20.28
N MET A 196 4.49 9.44 -21.45
CA MET A 196 4.50 8.67 -22.71
C MET A 196 5.42 7.46 -22.63
N LEU A 197 6.63 7.63 -22.07
CA LEU A 197 7.59 6.54 -21.86
C LEU A 197 6.99 5.43 -20.99
N LEU A 198 6.46 5.80 -19.83
CA LEU A 198 5.95 4.83 -18.85
C LEU A 198 4.67 4.13 -19.33
N ILE A 199 3.75 4.85 -19.97
CA ILE A 199 2.54 4.24 -20.55
C ILE A 199 2.93 3.20 -21.60
N LYS A 200 3.88 3.53 -22.49
CA LYS A 200 4.38 2.60 -23.51
C LYS A 200 5.08 1.38 -22.90
N GLN A 201 5.90 1.57 -21.87
CA GLN A 201 6.57 0.48 -21.18
C GLN A 201 5.57 -0.48 -20.50
N ILE A 202 4.55 0.06 -19.84
CA ILE A 202 3.49 -0.73 -19.21
C ILE A 202 2.65 -1.48 -20.26
N GLU A 203 2.33 -0.82 -21.38
CA GLU A 203 1.63 -1.46 -22.50
C GLU A 203 2.41 -2.68 -23.04
N GLN A 204 3.74 -2.56 -23.17
CA GLN A 204 4.59 -3.67 -23.58
C GLN A 204 4.57 -4.82 -22.57
N GLU A 205 4.59 -4.53 -21.26
CA GLU A 205 4.48 -5.56 -20.22
C GLU A 205 3.11 -6.24 -20.23
N PHE A 206 2.03 -5.51 -20.54
CA PHE A 206 0.71 -6.11 -20.71
C PHE A 206 0.63 -7.04 -21.93
N ASN A 207 1.33 -6.73 -23.02
CA ASN A 207 1.31 -7.54 -24.25
C ASN A 207 2.20 -8.80 -24.19
N LYS A 208 3.08 -8.91 -23.18
CA LYS A 208 3.90 -10.10 -22.96
C LYS A 208 3.15 -11.24 -22.27
N ASN A 209 2.01 -10.92 -21.64
CA ASN A 209 1.17 -11.84 -20.88
C ASN A 209 -0.07 -12.24 -21.70
#